data_AF-G3EZ11-F1
#
_entry.id   AF-G3EZ11-F1
#
_cell.length_a   1.000
_cell.length_b   1.000
_cell.length_c   1.000
_cell.angle_alpha   90.00
_cell.angle_beta   90.00
_cell.angle_gamma   90.00
#
_symmetry.space_group_name_H-M   'P 1'
#
loop_
_entity.id
_entity.type
_entity.pdbx_description
1 polymer ?
#
loop_
_entity_poly.entity_id
_entity_poly.type
_entity_poly.pdbx_seq_one_letter_code
_entity_poly.pdbx_strand_id
1 'polypeptide(L)'
;VMTNGRFKSVKHRVVANGTKSRVSMIYFGGPPLSEKIAPLPSLMQGEEDSLYKEFTWFEYKKSAFNSRLSDNRLGLFEKIIAS
;
A
#
# COMPACT_ATOMS: atom_id res chain seq x y z
N VAL A 1 5.91 -0.22 -1.41
CA VAL A 1 6.65 -1.48 -1.11
C VAL A 1 7.45 -1.97 -2.30
N MET A 2 6.82 -2.42 -3.40
CA MET A 2 7.55 -3.01 -4.55
C MET A 2 8.63 -2.11 -5.16
N THR A 3 8.48 -0.79 -5.07
CA THR A 3 9.45 0.20 -5.54
C THR A 3 10.35 0.74 -4.43
N ASN A 4 10.43 0.04 -3.30
CA ASN A 4 11.09 0.45 -2.05
C ASN A 4 10.83 1.92 -1.64
N GLY A 5 9.59 2.40 -1.82
CA GLY A 5 9.20 3.75 -1.41
C GLY A 5 9.42 4.85 -2.45
N ARG A 6 10.02 4.53 -3.62
CA ARG A 6 10.18 5.50 -4.73
C ARG A 6 8.84 6.01 -5.24
N PHE A 7 7.85 5.12 -5.38
CA PHE A 7 6.47 5.52 -5.66
C PHE A 7 5.66 5.51 -4.37
N LYS A 8 5.19 6.70 -3.98
CA LYS A 8 4.34 6.89 -2.79
C LYS A 8 2.87 6.81 -3.18
N SER A 9 2.08 6.07 -2.42
CA SER A 9 0.64 5.95 -2.65
C SER A 9 -0.07 7.30 -2.45
N VAL A 10 -0.96 7.66 -3.38
CA VAL A 10 -1.72 8.92 -3.32
C VAL A 10 -2.84 8.81 -2.29
N LYS A 11 -2.84 9.72 -1.32
CA LYS A 11 -3.99 9.94 -0.42
C LYS A 11 -5.02 10.81 -1.11
N HIS A 12 -6.23 10.28 -1.29
CA HIS A 12 -7.31 10.96 -1.99
C HIS A 12 -8.62 10.87 -1.20
N ARG A 13 -9.54 11.79 -1.49
CA ARG A 13 -10.92 11.79 -0.97
C ARG A 13 -11.87 12.31 -2.04
N VAL A 14 -13.15 11.98 -1.91
CA VAL A 14 -14.21 12.57 -2.73
C VAL A 14 -15.09 13.43 -1.82
N VAL A 15 -15.41 14.64 -2.27
CA VAL A 15 -16.37 15.53 -1.61
C VAL A 15 -17.68 15.44 -2.37
N ALA A 16 -18.77 15.15 -1.68
CA ALA A 16 -20.09 15.07 -2.29
C ALA A 16 -20.52 16.46 -2.79
N ASN A 17 -21.13 16.50 -3.97
CA ASN A 17 -21.80 17.69 -4.47
C ASN A 17 -23.25 17.69 -3.96
N GLY A 18 -23.71 18.80 -3.38
CA GLY A 18 -25.06 18.90 -2.82
C GLY A 18 -26.21 19.04 -3.84
N THR A 19 -25.90 19.17 -5.13
CA THR A 19 -26.87 19.51 -6.19
C THR A 19 -26.88 18.54 -7.36
N LYS A 20 -25.79 17.82 -7.61
CA LYS A 20 -25.61 16.95 -8.77
C LYS A 20 -25.12 15.57 -8.34
N SER A 21 -25.72 14.55 -8.93
CA SER A 21 -25.23 13.18 -8.82
C SER A 21 -23.86 13.03 -9.48
N ARG A 22 -22.99 12.22 -8.87
CA ARG A 22 -21.66 11.88 -9.42
C ARG A 22 -21.54 10.37 -9.54
N VAL A 23 -21.21 9.90 -10.75
CA VAL A 23 -20.92 8.48 -11.02
C VAL A 23 -19.42 8.32 -11.28
N SER A 24 -18.83 7.23 -10.82
CA SER A 24 -17.44 6.87 -11.10
C SER A 24 -17.29 5.36 -11.20
N MET A 25 -16.33 4.95 -12.02
CA MET A 25 -15.91 3.57 -12.16
C MET A 25 -14.45 3.48 -11.74
N ILE A 26 -14.12 2.49 -10.92
CA ILE A 26 -12.76 2.31 -10.39
C ILE A 26 -12.40 0.83 -10.52
N TYR A 27 -11.22 0.57 -11.05
CA TYR A 27 -10.60 -0.75 -11.06
C TYR A 27 -9.43 -0.77 -10.07
N PHE A 28 -9.36 -1.83 -9.25
CA PHE A 28 -8.26 -2.07 -8.33
C PHE A 28 -7.50 -3.32 -8.75
N GLY A 29 -6.29 -3.14 -9.29
CA GLY A 29 -5.38 -4.25 -9.60
C GLY A 29 -4.65 -4.71 -8.35
N GLY A 30 -4.82 -5.98 -7.99
CA GLY A 30 -4.09 -6.63 -6.89
C GLY A 30 -3.56 -8.00 -7.32
N PRO A 31 -2.45 -8.46 -6.74
CA PRO A 31 -1.88 -9.77 -7.06
C PRO A 31 -2.69 -10.93 -6.42
N PRO A 32 -2.33 -12.20 -6.69
CA PRO A 32 -2.87 -13.35 -5.96
C PRO A 32 -2.72 -13.19 -4.43
N LEU A 33 -3.64 -13.79 -3.66
CA LEU A 33 -3.64 -13.65 -2.19
C LEU A 33 -2.36 -14.18 -1.53
N SER A 34 -1.79 -15.25 -2.10
CA SER A 34 -0.55 -15.86 -1.63
C SER A 34 0.72 -15.12 -2.05
N GLU A 35 0.60 -14.10 -2.91
CA GLU A 35 1.75 -13.37 -3.43
C GLU A 35 2.47 -12.63 -2.32
N LYS A 36 3.80 -12.78 -2.26
CA LYS A 36 4.65 -12.04 -1.32
C LYS A 36 4.93 -10.65 -1.87
N ILE A 37 4.75 -9.64 -1.04
CA ILE A 37 4.98 -8.24 -1.36
C ILE A 37 6.28 -7.81 -0.67
N ALA A 38 7.28 -7.52 -1.49
CA ALA A 38 8.58 -7.00 -1.10
C ALA A 38 9.11 -6.06 -2.21
N PRO A 39 10.16 -5.28 -1.98
CA PRO A 39 10.83 -4.56 -3.06
C PRO A 39 11.28 -5.49 -4.18
N LEU A 40 11.10 -5.06 -5.43
CA LEU A 40 11.53 -5.83 -6.59
C LEU A 40 13.08 -5.86 -6.64
N PRO A 41 13.71 -7.04 -6.75
CA PRO A 41 15.18 -7.13 -6.76
C PRO A 41 15.83 -6.29 -7.84
N SER A 42 15.21 -6.20 -9.02
CA SER A 42 15.69 -5.39 -10.15
C SER A 42 15.67 -3.88 -9.90
N LEU A 43 14.99 -3.42 -8.85
CA LEU A 43 14.92 -2.01 -8.47
C LEU A 43 15.83 -1.66 -7.30
N MET A 44 16.38 -2.64 -6.56
CA MET A 44 17.25 -2.40 -5.42
C MET A 44 18.66 -2.01 -5.87
N GLN A 45 19.30 -1.04 -5.21
CA GLN A 45 20.66 -0.60 -5.54
C GLN A 45 21.69 -1.17 -4.55
N GLY A 46 22.60 -2.03 -5.01
CA GLY A 46 23.68 -2.57 -4.19
C GLY A 46 23.15 -3.26 -2.93
N GLU A 47 23.59 -2.78 -1.76
CA GLU A 47 23.17 -3.28 -0.44
C GLU A 47 22.01 -2.45 0.16
N GLU A 48 21.16 -1.85 -0.69
CA GLU A 48 19.98 -1.11 -0.23
C GLU A 48 19.07 -2.02 0.61
N ASP A 49 18.77 -1.60 1.83
CA ASP A 49 17.84 -2.30 2.70
C ASP A 49 16.39 -2.05 2.31
N SER A 50 15.56 -3.09 2.42
CA SER A 50 14.10 -2.93 2.31
C SER A 50 13.59 -2.08 3.48
N LEU A 51 12.83 -1.03 3.17
CA LEU A 51 12.12 -0.18 4.14
C LEU A 51 10.92 -0.90 4.79
N TYR A 52 10.53 -2.05 4.26
CA TYR A 52 9.32 -2.76 4.66
C TYR A 52 9.64 -4.20 5.08
N LYS A 53 8.88 -4.70 6.04
CA LYS A 53 8.79 -6.13 6.36
C LYS A 53 8.17 -6.86 5.16
N GLU A 54 8.55 -8.11 4.93
CA GLU A 54 7.85 -8.95 3.96
C GLU A 54 6.46 -9.32 4.49
N PHE A 55 5.46 -9.31 3.61
CA PHE A 55 4.11 -9.75 3.91
C PHE A 55 3.42 -10.25 2.64
N THR A 56 2.39 -11.08 2.79
CA THR A 56 1.54 -11.53 1.69
C THR A 56 0.43 -10.53 1.40
N TRP A 57 -0.09 -10.54 0.17
CA TRP A 57 -1.24 -9.72 -0.18
C TRP A 57 -2.46 -10.02 0.70
N PHE A 58 -2.64 -11.28 1.10
CA PHE A 58 -3.67 -11.68 2.07
C PHE A 58 -3.54 -10.97 3.41
N GLU A 59 -2.34 -10.94 4.00
CA GLU A 59 -2.09 -10.28 5.29
C GLU A 59 -2.35 -8.78 5.23
N TYR A 60 -1.88 -8.12 4.16
CA TYR A 60 -2.14 -6.69 3.96
C TYR A 60 -3.63 -6.41 3.79
N LYS A 61 -4.34 -7.21 2.98
CA LYS A 61 -5.78 -7.07 2.77
C LYS A 61 -6.53 -7.28 4.09
N LYS A 62 -6.21 -8.33 4.85
CA LYS A 62 -6.80 -8.61 6.17
C LYS A 62 -6.56 -7.44 7.13
N SER A 63 -5.35 -6.90 7.20
CA SER A 63 -5.04 -5.71 8.01
C SER A 63 -5.87 -4.49 7.57
N ALA A 64 -5.96 -4.23 6.26
CA ALA A 64 -6.72 -3.13 5.71
C ALA A 64 -8.21 -3.18 6.08
N PHE A 65 -8.84 -4.36 6.01
CA PHE A 65 -10.25 -4.54 6.43
C PHE A 65 -10.50 -4.33 7.92
N ASN A 66 -9.46 -4.43 8.75
CA ASN A 66 -9.52 -4.19 10.19
C ASN A 66 -9.08 -2.77 10.60
N SER A 67 -8.92 -1.86 9.64
CA SER A 67 -8.46 -0.48 9.86
C SER A 67 -9.51 0.55 9.43
N ARG A 68 -9.40 1.79 9.89
CA ARG A 68 -10.24 2.89 9.41
C ARG A 68 -9.83 3.32 7.99
N LEU A 69 -10.70 4.04 7.31
CA LEU A 69 -10.45 4.51 5.94
C LEU A 69 -9.20 5.40 5.84
N SER A 70 -8.95 6.21 6.87
CA SER A 70 -7.90 7.22 6.90
C SER A 70 -6.56 6.74 7.47
N ASP A 71 -6.49 5.54 8.02
CA ASP A 71 -5.33 5.05 8.74
C ASP A 71 -4.13 4.85 7.79
N ASN A 72 -2.91 5.09 8.29
CA ASN A 72 -1.70 4.67 7.58
C ASN A 72 -1.54 3.16 7.69
N ARG A 73 -2.21 2.42 6.80
CA ARG A 73 -2.18 0.96 6.76
C ARG A 73 -0.79 0.39 6.49
N LEU A 74 0.07 1.15 5.82
CA LEU A 74 1.42 0.70 5.50
C LEU A 74 2.35 0.73 6.72
N GLY A 75 2.07 1.57 7.71
CA GLY A 75 2.92 1.75 8.90
C GLY A 75 3.12 0.46 9.72
N LEU A 76 2.17 -0.47 9.71
CA LEU A 76 2.30 -1.77 10.39
C LEU A 76 3.41 -2.66 9.76
N PHE A 77 3.69 -2.42 8.49
CA PHE A 77 4.61 -3.19 7.66
C PHE A 77 5.92 -2.45 7.39
N GLU A 78 6.08 -1.21 7.87
CA GLU A 78 7.37 -0.50 7.83
C GLU A 78 8.35 -1.16 8.82
N LYS A 79 9.64 -1.22 8.45
CA LYS A 79 10.69 -1.55 9.40
C LYS A 79 10.98 -0.31 10.25
N ILE A 80 11.06 -0.50 11.57
CA ILE A 80 11.54 0.55 12.45
C ILE A 80 13.05 0.64 12.22
N ILE A 81 13.52 1.76 11.70
CA ILE A 81 14.94 2.08 11.73
C ILE A 81 15.25 2.40 13.19
N ALA A 82 15.97 1.53 13.87
CA ALA A 82 16.58 1.89 15.15
C ALA A 82 17.57 3.04 14.85
N SER A 83 17.24 4.23 15.34
CA SER A 83 18.15 5.37 15.40
C SER A 83 19.27 5.12 16.38
#